data_AF-A0A7Y2A7D3-F1
#
_entry.id   AF-A0A7Y2A7D3-F1
#
_cell.length_a   1.000
_cell.length_b   1.000
_cell.length_c   1.000
_cell.angle_alpha   90.00
_cell.angle_beta   90.00
_cell.angle_gamma   90.00
#
_symmetry.space_group_name_H-M   'P 1'
#
loop_
_entity.id
_entity.type
_entity.pdbx_description
1 polymer ?
#
loop_
_entity_poly.entity_id
_entity_poly.type
_entity_poly.pdbx_seq_one_letter_code
_entity_poly.pdbx_strand_id
1 'polypeptide(L)' 'NKPAGTNNLDPKYSPDEGAIIYVNTSADGISQKDIYKHMLDTSSNETELLFTDAFMPDWK' A
#
# COMPACT_ATOMS: atom_id res chain seq x y z
N ASN A 1 -11.18 -6.50 5.51
CA ASN A 1 -11.48 -7.60 4.56
C ASN A 1 -10.99 -7.16 3.19
N LYS A 2 -9.85 -7.71 2.72
CA LYS A 2 -9.27 -7.33 1.42
C LYS A 2 -10.00 -8.10 0.31
N PRO A 3 -10.40 -7.47 -0.81
CA PRO A 3 -10.98 -8.21 -1.93
C PRO A 3 -9.97 -9.25 -2.45
N ALA A 4 -10.44 -10.49 -2.59
CA ALA A 4 -9.64 -11.56 -3.18
C ALA A 4 -9.23 -11.17 -4.60
N GLY A 5 -7.96 -11.40 -4.95
CA GLY A 5 -7.43 -11.09 -6.29
C GLY A 5 -6.66 -9.77 -6.40
N THR A 6 -6.26 -9.13 -5.30
CA THR A 6 -5.35 -7.98 -5.32
C THR A 6 -3.96 -8.33 -4.77
N ASN A 7 -2.91 -7.73 -5.33
CA ASN A 7 -1.51 -7.87 -4.92
C ASN A 7 -1.02 -6.61 -4.22
N ASN A 8 -0.08 -6.77 -3.29
CA ASN A 8 0.64 -5.66 -2.64
C ASN A 8 2.04 -5.60 -3.24
N LEU A 9 2.40 -4.48 -3.84
CA LEU A 9 3.63 -4.25 -4.58
C LEU A 9 4.38 -3.04 -4.01
N ASP A 10 5.67 -2.93 -4.34
CA ASP A 10 6.55 -1.82 -4.01
C ASP A 10 6.54 -1.39 -2.52
N PRO A 11 6.66 -2.31 -1.54
CA PRO A 11 6.63 -1.94 -0.13
C PRO A 11 7.83 -1.06 0.24
N LYS A 12 7.58 0.05 0.94
CA LYS A 12 8.59 0.99 1.44
C LYS A 12 8.28 1.32 2.91
N TYR A 13 9.31 1.45 3.75
CA TYR A 13 9.13 1.96 5.11
C TYR A 13 8.80 3.45 5.08
N SER A 14 7.96 3.91 5.99
CA SER A 14 7.79 5.34 6.26
C SER A 14 9.10 5.94 6.82
N PRO A 15 9.31 7.27 6.73
CA PRO A 15 10.54 7.90 7.22
C PRO A 15 10.84 7.68 8.70
N ASP A 16 9.81 7.45 9.50
CA ASP A 16 9.87 7.16 10.94
C ASP A 16 9.87 5.65 11.25
N GLU A 17 9.89 4.79 10.22
CA GLU A 17 9.84 3.32 10.28
C GLU A 17 8.62 2.73 11.01
N GLY A 18 7.65 3.55 11.44
CA GLY A 18 6.44 3.12 12.15
C GLY A 18 5.36 2.52 11.24
N ALA A 19 5.54 2.57 9.92
CA ALA A 19 4.58 2.06 8.95
C ALA A 19 5.24 1.53 7.67
N ILE A 20 4.49 0.70 6.95
CA ILE A 20 4.81 0.25 5.60
C ILE A 20 3.82 0.88 4.63
N ILE A 21 4.34 1.53 3.59
CA ILE A 21 3.56 2.08 2.48
C ILE A 21 3.71 1.15 1.28
N TYR A 22 2.62 0.76 0.62
CA TYR A 22 2.64 -0.15 -0.52
C TYR A 22 1.58 0.20 -1.56
N VAL A 23 1.79 -0.25 -2.80
CA VAL A 23 0.81 -0.17 -3.89
C VAL A 23 -0.06 -1.41 -3.86
N ASN A 24 -1.38 -1.25 -3.83
CA ASN A 24 -2.33 -2.32 -4.04
C ASN A 24 -2.93 -2.22 -5.46
N THR A 25 -3.00 -3.36 -6.15
CA THR A 25 -3.61 -3.45 -7.49
C THR A 25 -4.25 -4.82 -7.67
N SER A 26 -5.21 -4.96 -8.58
CA SER A 26 -5.69 -6.27 -9.04
C SER A 26 -4.55 -7.10 -9.63
N ALA A 27 -4.69 -8.42 -9.55
CA ALA A 27 -3.75 -9.40 -10.08
C ALA A 27 -3.70 -9.45 -11.63
N ASP A 28 -4.57 -8.71 -12.32
CA ASP A 28 -4.59 -8.58 -13.77
C ASP A 28 -3.44 -7.71 -14.35
N GLY A 29 -2.76 -6.93 -13.52
CA GLY A 29 -1.61 -6.11 -13.92
C GLY A 29 -1.94 -4.82 -14.68
N ILE A 30 -3.22 -4.53 -14.97
CA ILE A 30 -3.68 -3.33 -15.69
C ILE A 30 -4.73 -2.53 -14.91
N SER A 31 -5.24 -3.07 -13.81
CA SER A 31 -6.17 -2.37 -12.93
C SER A 31 -5.55 -1.15 -12.26
N GLN A 32 -6.47 -0.31 -11.76
CA GLN A 32 -6.18 0.83 -10.90
C GLN A 32 -5.24 0.45 -9.75
N LYS A 33 -4.31 1.36 -9.46
CA LYS A 33 -3.32 1.24 -8.39
C LYS A 33 -3.68 2.20 -7.26
N ASP A 34 -3.81 1.68 -6.06
CA ASP A 34 -4.09 2.46 -4.86
C ASP A 34 -2.91 2.37 -3.89
N ILE A 35 -2.61 3.46 -3.17
CA ILE A 35 -1.49 3.51 -2.22
C ILE A 35 -2.05 3.40 -0.81
N TYR A 36 -1.58 2.42 -0.06
CA TYR A 36 -1.98 2.17 1.32
C TYR A 36 -0.82 2.35 2.29
N LYS A 37 -1.15 2.73 3.52
CA LYS A 37 -0.24 2.77 4.68
C LYS A 37 -0.71 1.75 5.71
N HIS A 38 0.19 0.91 6.16
CA HIS A 38 -0.04 -0.07 7.22
C HIS A 38 0.81 0.27 8.44
N MET A 39 0.16 0.53 9.57
CA MET A 39 0.83 0.88 10.82
C MET A 39 1.37 -0.39 11.49
N LEU A 40 2.62 -0.36 11.96
CA LEU A 40 3.29 -1.53 12.57
C LEU A 40 3.06 -1.62 14.08
N ASP A 41 2.97 -0.48 14.77
CA ASP A 41 2.94 -0.40 16.24
C ASP A 41 1.53 -0.25 16.84
N THR A 42 0.48 -0.40 16.04
CA THR A 42 -0.91 -0.30 16.53
C THR A 42 -1.44 -1.68 16.92
N SER A 43 -2.09 -1.78 18.09
CA SER A 43 -2.76 -3.01 18.55
C SER A 43 -3.87 -3.48 17.60
N SER A 44 -4.36 -2.58 16.76
CA SER A 44 -5.20 -2.83 15.59
C SER A 44 -4.33 -2.85 14.34
N ASN A 45 -4.43 -3.87 13.49
CA ASN A 45 -3.80 -3.92 12.17
C ASN A 45 -4.44 -2.86 11.25
N GLU A 46 -4.09 -1.58 11.47
CA GLU A 46 -4.69 -0.46 10.78
C GLU A 46 -4.05 -0.28 9.40
N THR A 47 -4.93 -0.21 8.40
CA THR A 47 -4.56 0.03 7.02
C THR A 47 -5.36 1.23 6.55
N GLU A 48 -4.65 2.27 6.14
CA GLU A 48 -5.20 3.54 5.68
C GLU A 48 -4.97 3.68 4.17
N LEU A 49 -5.99 4.11 3.44
CA LEU A 49 -5.87 4.48 2.02
C LEU A 49 -5.32 5.90 1.94
N LEU A 50 -4.14 6.07 1.35
CA LEU A 50 -3.51 7.38 1.17
C LEU A 50 -3.90 8.04 -0.15
N PHE A 51 -3.88 7.28 -1.25
CA PHE A 51 -4.15 7.79 -2.59
C PHE A 51 -4.86 6.75 -3.44
N THR A 52 -5.78 7.21 -4.30
CA THR A 52 -6.47 6.38 -5.31
C THR A 52 -5.95 6.67 -6.70
N ASP A 53 -5.82 5.65 -7.53
CA ASP A 53 -5.32 5.75 -8.92
C ASP A 53 -3.97 6.49 -9.02
N ALA A 54 -3.04 6.09 -8.16
CA ALA A 54 -1.73 6.72 -8.00
C ALA A 54 -0.60 5.70 -8.10
N PHE A 55 0.60 6.19 -8.39
CA PHE A 55 1.82 5.38 -8.41
C PHE A 55 2.84 5.94 -7.42
N MET A 56 3.64 5.06 -6.82
CA MET A 56 4.79 5.50 -6.04
C MET A 56 5.96 5.77 -6.98
N PRO A 57 6.41 7.02 -7.15
CA PRO A 57 7.60 7.29 -7.96
C PRO A 57 8.81 6.63 -7.31
N ASP A 58 9.71 6.10 -8.14
CA ASP A 58 11.04 5.73 -7.69
C ASP A 58 11.84 7.01 -7.48
N TRP A 59 12.28 7.21 -6.24
CA TRP A 59 13.32 8.20 -5.95
C TRP A 59 14.68 7.53 -6.14
N LYS A 60 15.51 8.09 -7.02
CA LYS A 60 16.93 7.76 -7.17
C LYS A 60 17.78 8.90 -6.64
#